data_AF-A0A257TU10-F1
#
_entry.id   AF-A0A257TU10-F1
#
_cell.length_a   1.000
_cell.length_b   1.000
_cell.length_c   1.000
_cell.angle_alpha   90.00
_cell.angle_beta   90.00
_cell.angle_gamma   90.00
#
_symmetry.space_group_name_H-M   'P 1'
#
loop_
_entity.id
_entity.type
_entity.pdbx_description
1 polymer ?
#
loop_
_entity_poly.entity_id
_entity_poly.type
_entity_poly.pdbx_seq_one_letter_code
_entity_poly.pdbx_strand_id
1 'polypeptide(L)'
;MITTAVAVVCSAAAFLVGWFVQSGLTKKKLGTVQERTKQTLEAADREANAIKKEKLIEVKDEWIKKRQELDNDYNAKQKRIQNIERQLGSKEENLDRKADALRQQEKSMRALEMELREKTKTIQSKESEAERLVQMQTEKLEKLAGVSREDAKKFLIENLTNEARSEASLEIREIREKARIEAKKEAQKIIVQAIQRTAADHSVETTVSVVSLPNEEMKGRIIGREGRNIRSFEAVTGCDIIVDDTPDAVVISGFDPFRREIAKTALERLISDGRIHPTKIEEIV
;
A
#
# COMPACT_ATOMS: atom_id res chain seq x y z
N MET A 1 15.65 116.85 -130.83
CA MET A 1 14.23 116.46 -130.66
C MET A 1 13.97 115.01 -131.07
N ILE A 2 14.51 114.51 -132.19
CA ILE A 2 14.28 113.11 -132.64
C ILE A 2 14.95 112.07 -131.72
N THR A 3 16.20 112.30 -131.30
CA THR A 3 16.97 111.37 -130.44
C THR A 3 16.37 111.18 -129.04
N THR A 4 15.80 112.23 -128.45
CA THR A 4 15.11 112.17 -127.14
C THR A 4 13.79 111.42 -127.23
N ALA A 5 13.04 111.54 -128.34
CA ALA A 5 11.81 110.79 -128.56
C ALA A 5 12.06 109.29 -128.72
N VAL A 6 13.11 108.89 -129.46
CA VAL A 6 13.51 107.48 -129.62
C VAL A 6 13.92 106.86 -128.27
N ALA A 7 14.68 107.59 -127.45
CA ALA A 7 15.08 107.11 -126.12
C ALA A 7 13.88 106.87 -125.19
N VAL A 8 12.87 107.75 -125.20
CA VAL A 8 11.64 107.59 -124.40
C VAL A 8 10.82 106.38 -124.86
N VAL A 9 10.70 106.17 -126.18
CA VAL A 9 9.98 105.01 -126.74
C VAL A 9 10.70 103.70 -126.40
N CYS A 10 12.03 103.64 -126.53
CA CYS A 10 12.81 102.46 -126.13
C CYS A 10 12.72 102.17 -124.62
N SER A 11 12.71 103.21 -123.79
CA SER A 11 12.58 103.08 -122.32
C SER A 11 11.20 102.57 -121.93
N ALA A 12 10.14 103.11 -122.55
CA ALA A 12 8.77 102.65 -122.35
C ALA A 12 8.57 101.21 -122.82
N ALA A 13 9.16 100.83 -123.96
CA ALA A 13 9.13 99.46 -124.46
C ALA A 13 9.88 98.49 -123.52
N ALA A 14 11.06 98.86 -123.02
CA ALA A 14 11.80 98.05 -122.05
C ALA A 14 11.05 97.90 -120.72
N PHE A 15 10.37 98.96 -120.26
CA PHE A 15 9.54 98.92 -119.05
C PHE A 15 8.31 98.03 -119.23
N LEU A 16 7.64 98.10 -120.40
CA LEU A 16 6.50 97.24 -120.72
C LEU A 16 6.92 95.77 -120.82
N VAL A 17 8.04 95.47 -121.49
CA VAL A 17 8.58 94.10 -121.58
C VAL A 17 9.00 93.60 -120.20
N GLY A 18 9.68 94.44 -119.39
CA GLY A 18 10.07 94.11 -118.02
C GLY A 18 8.85 93.85 -117.13
N TRP A 19 7.79 94.65 -117.23
CA TRP A 19 6.54 94.44 -116.50
C TRP A 19 5.80 93.17 -116.94
N PHE A 20 5.81 92.86 -118.24
CA PHE A 20 5.20 91.63 -118.76
C PHE A 20 5.96 90.37 -118.33
N VAL A 21 7.30 90.39 -118.37
CA VAL A 21 8.15 89.29 -117.88
C VAL A 21 8.02 89.13 -116.36
N GLN A 22 8.03 90.23 -115.61
CA GLN A 22 7.89 90.21 -114.15
C GLN A 22 6.49 89.74 -113.72
N SER A 23 5.43 90.17 -114.40
CA SER A 23 4.07 89.69 -114.13
C SER A 23 3.90 88.21 -114.49
N GLY A 24 4.55 87.73 -115.55
CA GLY A 24 4.61 86.30 -115.91
C GLY A 24 5.38 85.45 -114.89
N LEU A 25 6.55 85.91 -114.43
CA LEU A 25 7.36 85.24 -113.39
C LEU A 25 6.67 85.26 -112.03
N THR A 26 6.00 86.36 -111.67
CA THR A 26 5.23 86.49 -110.43
C THR A 26 4.03 85.54 -110.45
N LYS A 27 3.30 85.44 -111.57
CA LYS A 27 2.21 84.44 -111.74
C LYS A 27 2.73 83.01 -111.64
N LYS A 28 3.87 82.67 -112.28
CA LYS A 28 4.50 81.34 -112.13
C LYS A 28 4.94 81.08 -110.69
N LYS A 29 5.56 82.04 -110.02
CA LYS A 29 6.01 81.92 -108.62
C LYS A 29 4.82 81.74 -107.66
N LEU A 30 3.75 82.52 -107.82
CA LEU A 30 2.49 82.34 -107.09
C LEU A 30 1.88 80.97 -107.37
N GLY A 31 1.86 80.51 -108.62
CA GLY A 31 1.38 79.16 -108.97
C GLY A 31 2.20 78.06 -108.30
N THR A 32 3.54 78.17 -108.28
CA THR A 32 4.40 77.21 -107.58
C THR A 32 4.27 77.26 -106.05
N VAL A 33 4.01 78.44 -105.47
CA VAL A 33 3.77 78.59 -104.03
C VAL A 33 2.41 78.02 -103.67
N GLN A 34 1.36 78.30 -104.45
CA GLN A 34 0.03 77.71 -104.27
C GLN A 34 0.07 76.18 -104.38
N GLU A 35 0.79 75.64 -105.37
CA GLU A 35 0.94 74.20 -105.54
C GLU A 35 1.71 73.57 -104.38
N ARG A 36 2.81 74.19 -103.92
CA ARG A 36 3.53 73.72 -102.73
C ARG A 36 2.69 73.79 -101.46
N THR A 37 1.94 74.89 -101.26
CA THR A 37 1.02 75.03 -100.12
C THR A 37 -0.06 73.96 -100.16
N LYS A 38 -0.63 73.68 -101.34
CA LYS A 38 -1.61 72.61 -101.53
C LYS A 38 -1.00 71.24 -101.23
N GLN A 39 0.19 70.95 -101.73
CA GLN A 39 0.91 69.70 -101.46
C GLN A 39 1.26 69.54 -99.97
N THR A 40 1.68 70.61 -99.28
CA THR A 40 1.93 70.58 -97.83
C THR A 40 0.64 70.41 -97.04
N LEU A 41 -0.47 71.00 -97.48
CA LEU A 41 -1.77 70.83 -96.83
C LEU A 41 -2.28 69.40 -97.00
N GLU A 42 -2.18 68.85 -98.22
CA GLU A 42 -2.50 67.45 -98.52
C GLU A 42 -1.59 66.46 -97.79
N ALA A 43 -0.31 66.81 -97.57
CA ALA A 43 0.60 66.01 -96.76
C ALA A 43 0.22 66.06 -95.28
N ALA A 44 -0.05 67.24 -94.75
CA ALA A 44 -0.50 67.43 -93.36
C ALA A 44 -1.84 66.73 -93.10
N ASP A 45 -2.80 66.79 -94.02
CA ASP A 45 -4.08 66.07 -93.92
C ASP A 45 -3.88 64.55 -93.96
N ARG A 46 -2.96 64.05 -94.81
CA ARG A 46 -2.63 62.63 -94.83
C ARG A 46 -1.98 62.17 -93.53
N GLU A 47 -1.04 62.94 -93.00
CA GLU A 47 -0.36 62.65 -91.73
C GLU A 47 -1.33 62.72 -90.55
N ALA A 48 -2.19 63.74 -90.47
CA ALA A 48 -3.22 63.85 -89.45
C ALA A 48 -4.21 62.66 -89.50
N ASN A 49 -4.61 62.24 -90.71
CA ASN A 49 -5.46 61.06 -90.89
C ASN A 49 -4.73 59.76 -90.53
N ALA A 50 -3.43 59.66 -90.79
CA ALA A 50 -2.62 58.51 -90.40
C ALA A 50 -2.51 58.41 -88.88
N ILE A 51 -2.15 59.50 -88.20
CA ILE A 51 -2.07 59.58 -86.72
C ILE A 51 -3.43 59.25 -86.09
N LYS A 52 -4.52 59.80 -86.65
CA LYS A 52 -5.88 59.50 -86.16
C LYS A 52 -6.21 58.01 -86.27
N LYS A 53 -5.88 57.38 -87.40
CA LYS A 53 -6.10 55.94 -87.61
C LYS A 53 -5.22 55.10 -86.66
N GLU A 54 -3.95 55.45 -86.51
CA GLU A 54 -3.02 54.80 -85.60
C GLU A 54 -3.50 54.87 -84.15
N LYS A 55 -3.88 56.05 -83.65
CA LYS A 55 -4.44 56.22 -82.31
C LYS A 55 -5.76 55.49 -82.11
N LEU A 56 -6.62 55.42 -83.13
CA LEU A 56 -7.84 54.61 -83.08
C LEU A 56 -7.54 53.11 -83.01
N ILE A 57 -6.48 52.63 -83.66
CA ILE A 57 -6.05 51.23 -83.58
C ILE A 57 -5.47 50.95 -82.18
N GLU A 58 -4.60 51.82 -81.67
CA GLU A 58 -4.02 51.71 -80.33
C GLU A 58 -5.11 51.64 -79.24
N VAL A 59 -6.10 52.54 -79.28
CA VAL A 59 -7.24 52.51 -78.36
C VAL A 59 -8.06 51.22 -78.50
N LYS A 60 -8.25 50.71 -79.73
CA LYS A 60 -8.94 49.43 -79.94
C LYS A 60 -8.15 48.27 -79.37
N ASP A 61 -6.84 48.23 -79.56
CA ASP A 61 -5.96 47.18 -79.04
C ASP A 61 -5.92 47.19 -77.51
N GLU A 62 -5.81 48.37 -76.90
CA GLU A 62 -5.91 48.52 -75.43
C GLU A 62 -7.28 48.10 -74.91
N TRP A 63 -8.36 48.47 -75.62
CA TRP A 63 -9.71 48.06 -75.24
C TRP A 63 -9.90 46.55 -75.32
N ILE A 64 -9.38 45.89 -76.36
CA ILE A 64 -9.44 44.43 -76.50
C ILE A 64 -8.64 43.77 -75.38
N LYS A 65 -7.42 44.25 -75.09
CA LYS A 65 -6.61 43.75 -73.97
C LYS A 65 -7.34 43.88 -72.64
N LYS A 66 -7.89 45.07 -72.35
CA LYS A 66 -8.62 45.33 -71.11
C LYS A 66 -9.88 44.47 -70.99
N ARG A 67 -10.60 44.28 -72.09
CA ARG A 67 -11.76 43.39 -72.14
C ARG A 67 -11.35 41.94 -71.86
N GLN A 68 -10.26 41.47 -72.46
CA GLN A 68 -9.77 40.11 -72.25
C GLN A 68 -9.31 39.89 -70.80
N GLU A 69 -8.64 40.87 -70.19
CA GLU A 69 -8.30 40.83 -68.76
C GLU A 69 -9.56 40.73 -67.89
N LEU A 70 -10.58 41.57 -68.15
CA LEU A 70 -11.84 41.53 -67.42
C LEU A 70 -12.58 40.20 -67.58
N ASP A 71 -12.61 39.65 -68.80
CA ASP A 71 -13.23 38.35 -69.06
C ASP A 71 -12.48 37.22 -68.33
N ASN A 72 -11.14 37.28 -68.31
CA ASN A 72 -10.32 36.32 -67.57
C ASN A 72 -10.55 36.42 -66.06
N ASP A 73 -10.57 37.63 -65.49
CA ASP A 73 -10.84 37.87 -64.08
C ASP A 73 -12.26 37.43 -63.69
N TYR A 74 -13.24 37.71 -64.55
CA TYR A 74 -14.62 37.28 -64.35
C TYR A 74 -14.71 35.74 -64.34
N ASN A 75 -14.10 35.08 -65.32
CA ASN A 75 -14.06 33.62 -65.39
C ASN A 75 -13.33 32.99 -64.19
N ALA A 76 -12.24 33.60 -63.73
CA ALA A 76 -11.51 33.15 -62.54
C ALA A 76 -12.37 33.28 -61.28
N LYS A 77 -13.08 34.42 -61.11
CA LYS A 77 -14.03 34.64 -60.01
C LYS A 77 -15.18 33.64 -60.06
N GLN A 78 -15.78 33.40 -61.22
CA GLN A 78 -16.85 32.43 -61.41
C GLN A 78 -16.41 31.02 -61.01
N LYS A 79 -15.23 30.56 -61.47
CA LYS A 79 -14.67 29.27 -61.07
C LYS A 79 -14.42 29.17 -59.57
N ARG A 80 -13.93 30.26 -58.94
CA ARG A 80 -13.72 30.30 -57.49
C ARG A 80 -15.03 30.20 -56.72
N ILE A 81 -16.06 30.93 -57.14
CA ILE A 81 -17.40 30.88 -56.53
C ILE A 81 -17.96 29.47 -56.65
N GLN A 82 -17.94 28.88 -57.86
CA GLN A 82 -18.44 27.52 -58.08
C GLN A 82 -17.72 26.48 -57.21
N ASN A 83 -16.40 26.61 -57.02
CA ASN A 83 -15.66 25.72 -56.13
C ASN A 83 -16.05 25.89 -54.66
N ILE A 84 -16.25 27.13 -54.21
CA ILE A 84 -16.72 27.42 -52.84
C ILE A 84 -18.13 26.87 -52.63
N GLU A 85 -19.04 27.07 -53.59
CA GLU A 85 -20.40 26.52 -53.54
C GLU A 85 -20.41 25.00 -53.46
N ARG A 86 -19.58 24.30 -54.26
CA ARG A 86 -19.43 22.85 -54.18
C ARG A 86 -18.91 22.40 -52.81
N GLN A 87 -17.90 23.09 -52.27
CA GLN A 87 -17.35 22.78 -50.95
C GLN A 87 -18.37 23.04 -49.83
N LEU A 88 -19.15 24.11 -49.94
CA LEU A 88 -20.22 24.43 -49.00
C LEU A 88 -21.34 23.39 -49.06
N GLY A 89 -21.81 23.02 -50.25
CA GLY A 89 -22.83 21.98 -50.41
C GLY A 89 -22.39 20.63 -49.86
N SER A 90 -21.13 20.23 -50.08
CA SER A 90 -20.59 19.01 -49.48
C SER A 90 -20.50 19.09 -47.95
N LYS A 91 -20.17 20.26 -47.39
CA LYS A 91 -20.18 20.47 -45.94
C LYS A 91 -21.59 20.43 -45.36
N GLU A 92 -22.56 21.04 -46.04
CA GLU A 92 -23.98 21.03 -45.67
C GLU A 92 -24.54 19.61 -45.65
N GLU A 93 -24.31 18.82 -46.70
CA GLU A 93 -24.73 17.41 -46.77
C GLU A 93 -24.09 16.57 -45.63
N ASN A 94 -22.81 16.82 -45.33
CA ASN A 94 -22.13 16.13 -44.23
C ASN A 94 -22.67 16.55 -42.85
N LEU A 95 -23.06 17.82 -42.69
CA LEU A 95 -23.68 18.31 -41.47
C LEU A 95 -25.08 17.73 -41.28
N ASP A 96 -25.88 17.64 -42.34
CA ASP A 96 -27.21 17.03 -42.31
C ASP A 96 -27.13 15.54 -41.93
N ARG A 97 -26.21 14.80 -42.55
CA ARG A 97 -25.96 13.38 -42.18
C ARG A 97 -25.58 13.22 -40.71
N LYS A 98 -24.74 14.11 -40.18
CA LYS A 98 -24.38 14.12 -38.76
C LYS A 98 -25.56 14.48 -37.86
N ALA A 99 -26.38 15.45 -38.27
CA ALA A 99 -27.56 15.86 -37.53
C ALA A 99 -28.57 14.72 -37.44
N ASP A 100 -28.80 13.99 -38.53
CA ASP A 100 -29.71 12.84 -38.56
C ASP A 100 -29.17 11.66 -37.73
N ALA A 101 -27.86 11.39 -37.80
CA ALA A 101 -27.23 10.40 -36.94
C ALA A 101 -27.39 10.75 -35.45
N LEU A 102 -27.18 12.02 -35.07
CA LEU A 102 -27.38 12.49 -33.70
C LEU A 102 -28.84 12.39 -33.26
N ARG A 103 -29.81 12.75 -34.12
CA ARG A 103 -31.25 12.59 -33.83
C ARG A 103 -31.63 11.13 -33.60
N GLN A 104 -31.08 10.21 -34.41
CA GLN A 104 -31.33 8.78 -34.24
C GLN A 104 -30.72 8.26 -32.93
N GLN A 105 -29.51 8.70 -32.59
CA GLN A 105 -28.87 8.35 -31.33
C GLN A 105 -29.66 8.91 -30.14
N GLU A 106 -30.12 10.16 -30.19
CA GLU A 106 -30.94 10.76 -29.15
C GLU A 106 -32.25 10.01 -28.95
N LYS A 107 -32.92 9.60 -30.04
CA LYS A 107 -34.13 8.78 -29.97
C LYS A 107 -33.86 7.43 -29.30
N SER A 108 -32.75 6.78 -29.64
CA SER A 108 -32.37 5.50 -29.02
C SER A 108 -32.05 5.65 -27.53
N MET A 109 -31.37 6.73 -27.14
CA MET A 109 -31.06 7.04 -25.75
C MET A 109 -32.33 7.30 -24.94
N ARG A 110 -33.27 8.09 -25.47
CA ARG A 110 -34.57 8.34 -24.81
C ARG A 110 -35.37 7.05 -24.64
N ALA A 111 -35.36 6.15 -25.63
CA ALA A 111 -36.01 4.85 -25.51
C ALA A 111 -35.37 4.00 -24.40
N LEU A 112 -34.04 3.94 -24.34
CA LEU A 112 -33.32 3.22 -23.31
C LEU A 112 -33.57 3.82 -21.92
N GLU A 113 -33.59 5.15 -21.79
CA GLU A 113 -33.91 5.83 -20.53
C GLU A 113 -35.31 5.48 -20.03
N MET A 114 -36.31 5.44 -20.92
CA MET A 114 -37.67 5.02 -20.54
C MET A 114 -37.69 3.56 -20.08
N GLU A 115 -37.07 2.65 -20.83
CA GLU A 115 -36.97 1.23 -20.43
C GLU A 115 -36.28 1.07 -19.07
N LEU A 116 -35.19 1.81 -18.84
CA LEU A 116 -34.43 1.74 -17.60
C LEU A 116 -35.25 2.27 -16.41
N ARG A 117 -36.03 3.35 -16.62
CA ARG A 117 -36.95 3.88 -15.61
C ARG A 117 -38.04 2.88 -15.26
N GLU A 118 -38.64 2.21 -16.24
CA GLU A 118 -39.66 1.18 -16.01
C GLU A 118 -39.09 -0.02 -15.25
N LYS A 119 -37.91 -0.51 -15.65
CA LYS A 119 -37.19 -1.58 -14.95
C LYS A 119 -36.88 -1.18 -13.50
N THR A 120 -36.37 0.03 -13.28
CA THR A 120 -36.07 0.52 -11.92
C THR A 120 -37.32 0.56 -11.05
N LYS A 121 -38.45 1.05 -11.58
CA LYS A 121 -39.73 1.08 -10.87
C LYS A 121 -40.22 -0.34 -10.53
N THR A 122 -40.05 -1.28 -11.46
CA THR A 122 -40.43 -2.68 -11.23
C THR A 122 -39.55 -3.34 -10.17
N ILE A 123 -38.24 -3.08 -10.19
CA ILE A 123 -37.29 -3.57 -9.18
C ILE A 123 -37.67 -3.03 -7.80
N GLN A 124 -37.87 -1.71 -7.67
CA GLN A 124 -38.28 -1.09 -6.40
C GLN A 124 -39.60 -1.68 -5.85
N SER A 125 -40.58 -1.93 -6.73
CA SER A 125 -41.83 -2.56 -6.32
C SER A 125 -41.62 -4.00 -5.83
N LYS A 126 -40.72 -4.76 -6.47
CA LYS A 126 -40.40 -6.13 -6.07
C LYS A 126 -39.61 -6.17 -4.78
N GLU A 127 -38.67 -5.24 -4.57
CA GLU A 127 -37.91 -5.10 -3.32
C GLU A 127 -38.84 -4.81 -2.15
N SER A 128 -39.75 -3.84 -2.29
CA SER A 128 -40.73 -3.52 -1.25
C SER A 128 -41.66 -4.69 -0.94
N GLU A 129 -42.11 -5.44 -1.96
CA GLU A 129 -42.91 -6.64 -1.73
C GLU A 129 -42.11 -7.76 -1.05
N ALA A 130 -40.85 -7.96 -1.43
CA ALA A 130 -39.97 -8.93 -0.80
C ALA A 130 -39.73 -8.60 0.68
N GLU A 131 -39.45 -7.33 1.01
CA GLU A 131 -39.31 -6.86 2.39
C GLU A 131 -40.58 -7.12 3.20
N ARG A 132 -41.76 -6.82 2.63
CA ARG A 132 -43.05 -7.10 3.26
C ARG A 132 -43.25 -8.60 3.51
N LEU A 133 -42.92 -9.45 2.54
CA LEU A 133 -43.03 -10.90 2.68
C LEU A 133 -42.10 -11.45 3.75
N VAL A 134 -40.86 -10.95 3.82
CA VAL A 134 -39.88 -11.30 4.86
C VAL A 134 -40.40 -10.91 6.24
N GLN A 135 -40.96 -9.70 6.38
CA GLN A 135 -41.55 -9.24 7.63
C GLN A 135 -42.75 -10.12 8.04
N MET A 136 -43.67 -10.40 7.11
CA MET A 136 -44.82 -11.28 7.36
C MET A 136 -44.41 -12.71 7.74
N GLN A 137 -43.38 -13.27 7.09
CA GLN A 137 -42.84 -14.58 7.45
C GLN A 137 -42.21 -14.55 8.83
N THR A 138 -41.46 -13.51 9.16
CA THR A 138 -40.84 -13.33 10.48
C THR A 138 -41.92 -13.29 11.56
N GLU A 139 -42.97 -12.48 11.39
CA GLU A 139 -44.09 -12.41 12.35
C GLU A 139 -44.84 -13.75 12.48
N LYS A 140 -45.04 -14.49 11.38
CA LYS A 140 -45.67 -15.81 11.42
C LYS A 140 -44.81 -16.83 12.15
N LEU A 141 -43.50 -16.81 11.93
CA LEU A 141 -42.55 -17.68 12.63
C LEU A 141 -42.50 -17.35 14.11
N GLU A 142 -42.50 -16.07 14.49
CA GLU A 142 -42.59 -15.64 15.90
C GLU A 142 -43.89 -16.14 16.55
N LYS A 143 -45.03 -16.04 15.84
CA LYS A 143 -46.32 -16.57 16.32
C LYS A 143 -46.33 -18.09 16.45
N LEU A 144 -45.77 -18.82 15.47
CA LEU A 144 -45.72 -20.29 15.47
C LEU A 144 -44.75 -20.84 16.52
N ALA A 145 -43.61 -20.16 16.74
CA ALA A 145 -42.64 -20.53 17.75
C ALA A 145 -43.13 -20.23 19.17
N GLY A 146 -44.20 -19.42 19.34
CA GLY A 146 -44.73 -19.01 20.64
C GLY A 146 -43.74 -18.16 21.45
N VAL A 147 -42.65 -17.72 20.82
CA VAL A 147 -41.50 -17.05 21.43
C VAL A 147 -41.06 -15.97 20.45
N SER A 148 -40.96 -14.72 20.90
CA SER A 148 -40.49 -13.62 20.07
C SER A 148 -39.02 -13.83 19.67
N ARG A 149 -38.55 -13.19 18.59
CA ARG A 149 -37.14 -13.27 18.19
C ARG A 149 -36.18 -12.85 19.31
N GLU A 150 -36.57 -11.88 20.13
CA GLU A 150 -35.80 -11.44 21.28
C GLU A 150 -35.77 -12.50 22.40
N ASP A 151 -36.90 -13.16 22.65
CA ASP A 151 -36.99 -14.20 23.67
C ASP A 151 -36.24 -15.47 23.25
N ALA A 152 -36.26 -15.84 21.96
CA ALA A 152 -35.48 -16.94 21.43
C ALA A 152 -33.98 -16.67 21.54
N LYS A 153 -33.56 -15.41 21.30
CA LYS A 153 -32.18 -14.98 21.50
C LYS A 153 -31.77 -15.03 22.97
N LYS A 154 -32.64 -14.61 23.90
CA LYS A 154 -32.40 -14.72 25.35
C LYS A 154 -32.26 -16.18 25.79
N PHE A 155 -33.16 -17.05 25.35
CA PHE A 155 -33.14 -18.48 25.69
C PHE A 155 -31.87 -19.19 25.19
N LEU A 156 -31.39 -18.85 23.99
CA LEU A 156 -30.14 -19.38 23.46
C LEU A 156 -28.92 -18.91 24.28
N ILE A 157 -28.87 -17.63 24.63
CA ILE A 157 -27.80 -17.07 25.47
C ILE A 157 -27.78 -17.74 26.86
N GLU A 158 -28.95 -17.94 27.46
CA GLU A 158 -29.07 -18.55 28.78
C GLU A 158 -28.60 -20.02 28.79
N ASN A 159 -29.00 -20.81 27.78
CA ASN A 159 -28.53 -22.19 27.65
C ASN A 159 -27.02 -22.29 27.46
N LEU A 160 -26.44 -21.50 26.55
CA LEU A 160 -24.99 -21.46 26.34
C LEU A 160 -24.23 -21.05 27.61
N THR A 161 -24.78 -20.12 28.38
CA THR A 161 -24.18 -19.70 29.65
C THR A 161 -24.22 -20.82 30.69
N ASN A 162 -25.32 -21.57 30.76
CA ASN A 162 -25.44 -22.70 31.70
C ASN A 162 -24.53 -23.87 31.31
N GLU A 163 -24.39 -24.15 30.03
CA GLU A 163 -23.49 -25.18 29.50
C GLU A 163 -22.03 -24.85 29.82
N ALA A 164 -21.60 -23.61 29.54
CA ALA A 164 -20.26 -23.13 29.88
C ALA A 164 -19.98 -23.20 31.40
N ARG A 165 -20.96 -22.91 32.26
CA ARG A 165 -20.82 -23.06 33.72
C ARG A 165 -20.65 -24.51 34.14
N SER A 166 -21.35 -25.44 33.49
CA SER A 166 -21.25 -26.87 33.77
C SER A 166 -19.86 -27.41 33.39
N GLU A 167 -19.36 -27.06 32.21
CA GLU A 167 -18.02 -27.43 31.75
C GLU A 167 -16.93 -26.87 32.67
N ALA A 168 -17.02 -25.58 33.03
CA ALA A 168 -16.09 -24.96 33.96
C ALA A 168 -16.08 -25.65 35.34
N SER A 169 -17.24 -26.12 35.81
CA SER A 169 -17.34 -26.85 37.09
C SER A 169 -16.63 -28.21 37.03
N LEU A 170 -16.74 -28.93 35.91
CA LEU A 170 -16.01 -30.18 35.69
C LEU A 170 -14.50 -29.94 35.65
N GLU A 171 -14.06 -28.91 34.92
CA GLU A 171 -12.64 -28.55 34.84
C GLU A 171 -12.06 -28.16 36.20
N ILE A 172 -12.78 -27.35 36.99
CA ILE A 172 -12.39 -27.00 38.36
C ILE A 172 -12.25 -28.25 39.24
N ARG A 173 -13.15 -29.23 39.09
CA ARG A 173 -13.09 -30.48 39.85
C ARG A 173 -11.86 -31.30 39.46
N GLU A 174 -11.54 -31.40 38.17
CA GLU A 174 -10.33 -32.08 37.71
C GLU A 174 -9.05 -31.41 38.19
N ILE A 175 -8.98 -30.07 38.14
CA ILE A 175 -7.84 -29.30 38.64
C ILE A 175 -7.63 -29.57 40.12
N ARG A 176 -8.71 -29.56 40.92
CA ARG A 176 -8.63 -29.86 42.36
C ARG A 176 -8.14 -31.28 42.63
N GLU A 177 -8.60 -32.26 41.86
CA GLU A 177 -8.18 -33.65 42.05
C GLU A 177 -6.70 -33.83 41.67
N LYS A 178 -6.25 -33.25 40.56
CA LYS A 178 -4.83 -33.24 40.16
C LYS A 178 -3.96 -32.59 41.24
N ALA A 179 -4.35 -31.41 41.73
CA ALA A 179 -3.64 -30.72 42.80
C ALA A 179 -3.54 -31.57 44.08
N ARG A 180 -4.61 -32.31 44.43
CA ARG A 180 -4.60 -33.21 45.59
C ARG A 180 -3.65 -34.41 45.41
N ILE A 181 -3.63 -35.00 44.22
CA ILE A 181 -2.72 -36.11 43.88
C ILE A 181 -1.26 -35.64 43.93
N GLU A 182 -0.95 -34.50 43.32
CA GLU A 182 0.39 -33.92 43.33
C GLU A 182 0.84 -33.54 44.75
N ALA A 183 -0.03 -32.91 45.54
CA ALA A 183 0.27 -32.58 46.94
C ALA A 183 0.59 -33.84 47.76
N LYS A 184 -0.14 -34.94 47.56
CA LYS A 184 0.14 -36.22 48.23
C LYS A 184 1.50 -36.78 47.82
N LYS A 185 1.84 -36.72 46.54
CA LYS A 185 3.13 -37.20 46.00
C LYS A 185 4.29 -36.38 46.57
N GLU A 186 4.16 -35.06 46.62
CA GLU A 186 5.21 -34.19 47.18
C GLU A 186 5.35 -34.38 48.69
N ALA A 187 4.25 -34.54 49.42
CA ALA A 187 4.29 -34.86 50.85
C ALA A 187 5.03 -36.18 51.14
N GLN A 188 4.77 -37.23 50.35
CA GLN A 188 5.49 -38.51 50.48
C GLN A 188 6.98 -38.34 50.22
N LYS A 189 7.36 -37.58 49.18
CA LYS A 189 8.77 -37.29 48.86
C LYS A 189 9.48 -36.55 49.99
N ILE A 190 8.84 -35.54 50.59
CA ILE A 190 9.38 -34.80 51.74
C ILE A 190 9.60 -35.74 52.93
N ILE A 191 8.64 -36.61 53.24
CA ILE A 191 8.76 -37.59 54.34
C ILE A 191 9.94 -38.55 54.10
N VAL A 192 10.08 -39.09 52.88
CA VAL A 192 11.19 -39.98 52.53
C VAL A 192 12.53 -39.26 52.68
N GLN A 193 12.64 -38.02 52.20
CA GLN A 193 13.87 -37.22 52.34
C GLN A 193 14.20 -36.92 53.81
N ALA A 194 13.19 -36.67 54.64
CA ALA A 194 13.38 -36.48 56.08
C ALA A 194 13.94 -37.77 56.72
N ILE A 195 13.30 -38.91 56.47
CA ILE A 195 13.76 -40.23 56.99
C ILE A 195 15.21 -40.51 56.56
N GLN A 196 15.53 -40.29 55.29
CA GLN A 196 16.89 -40.52 54.76
C GLN A 196 17.95 -39.64 55.44
N ARG A 197 17.61 -38.41 55.83
CA ARG A 197 18.53 -37.53 56.55
C ARG A 197 18.70 -37.90 58.02
N THR A 198 17.64 -38.35 58.70
CA THR A 198 17.71 -38.62 60.15
C THR A 198 18.32 -39.98 60.50
N ALA A 199 18.33 -40.95 59.58
CA ALA A 199 18.78 -42.32 59.86
C ALA A 199 20.30 -42.47 60.10
N ALA A 200 21.11 -41.54 59.57
CA ALA A 200 22.57 -41.61 59.71
C ALA A 200 23.05 -41.19 61.11
N ASP A 201 22.36 -40.25 61.77
CA ASP A 201 22.82 -39.66 63.03
C ASP A 201 22.42 -40.47 64.27
N HIS A 202 21.35 -41.28 64.21
CA HIS A 202 20.84 -42.01 65.39
C HIS A 202 21.54 -43.34 65.70
N SER A 203 22.36 -43.86 64.77
CA SER A 203 23.04 -45.15 64.94
C SER A 203 24.34 -45.08 65.75
N VAL A 204 24.95 -43.89 65.88
CA VAL A 204 26.20 -43.69 66.64
C VAL A 204 25.94 -43.42 68.13
N GLU A 205 24.86 -42.72 68.49
CA GLU A 205 24.53 -42.43 69.90
C GLU A 205 24.02 -43.65 70.68
N THR A 206 23.51 -44.68 69.99
CA THR A 206 22.77 -45.78 70.63
C THR A 206 23.63 -47.00 71.01
N THR A 207 24.90 -47.10 70.60
CA THR A 207 25.70 -48.35 70.75
C THR A 207 26.91 -48.31 71.69
N VAL A 208 27.41 -47.12 72.09
CA VAL A 208 28.54 -46.98 73.02
C VAL A 208 28.23 -46.04 74.20
N SER A 209 28.66 -46.41 75.41
CA SER A 209 28.58 -45.57 76.62
C SER A 209 29.98 -45.43 77.23
N VAL A 210 30.39 -44.22 77.58
CA VAL A 210 31.72 -43.94 78.14
C VAL A 210 31.62 -43.76 79.66
N VAL A 211 32.53 -44.38 80.41
CA VAL A 211 32.65 -44.25 81.87
C VAL A 211 34.02 -43.69 82.22
N SER A 212 34.05 -42.60 82.99
CA SER A 212 35.27 -41.96 83.46
C SER A 212 35.84 -42.68 84.69
N LEU A 213 37.15 -42.88 84.70
CA LEU A 213 37.90 -43.47 85.81
C LEU A 213 38.64 -42.40 86.61
N PRO A 214 38.73 -42.53 87.94
CA PRO A 214 39.44 -41.56 88.78
C PRO A 214 40.97 -41.67 88.70
N ASN A 215 41.52 -42.82 88.28
CA ASN A 215 42.94 -43.04 88.04
C ASN A 215 43.20 -44.32 87.22
N GLU A 216 44.42 -44.47 86.69
CA GLU A 216 44.92 -45.67 86.00
C GLU A 216 44.92 -46.93 86.89
N GLU A 217 45.07 -46.78 88.22
CA GLU A 217 45.02 -47.93 89.15
C GLU A 217 43.64 -48.62 89.10
N MET A 218 42.56 -47.85 88.99
CA MET A 218 41.20 -48.38 88.82
C MET A 218 41.03 -49.10 87.48
N LYS A 219 41.67 -48.63 86.41
CA LYS A 219 41.70 -49.33 85.11
C LYS A 219 42.32 -50.72 85.27
N GLY A 220 43.44 -50.83 86.00
CA GLY A 220 44.08 -52.11 86.31
C GLY A 220 43.21 -53.06 87.17
N ARG A 221 42.45 -52.52 88.14
CA ARG A 221 41.52 -53.31 88.96
C ARG A 221 40.29 -53.79 88.18
N ILE A 222 39.77 -53.00 87.24
CA ILE A 222 38.67 -53.38 86.35
C ILE A 222 39.08 -54.56 85.45
N ILE A 223 40.30 -54.54 84.91
CA ILE A 223 40.84 -55.66 84.11
C ILE A 223 41.05 -56.89 85.02
N GLY A 224 41.74 -56.72 86.15
CA GLY A 224 42.11 -57.81 87.05
C GLY A 224 43.24 -58.69 86.50
N ARG A 225 43.81 -59.57 87.33
CA ARG A 225 44.88 -60.49 86.90
C ARG A 225 44.36 -61.39 85.77
N GLU A 226 45.03 -61.36 84.62
CA GLU A 226 44.65 -62.09 83.38
C GLU A 226 43.27 -61.72 82.81
N GLY A 227 42.75 -60.51 83.09
CA GLY A 227 41.44 -60.09 82.59
C GLY A 227 40.27 -60.78 83.29
N ARG A 228 40.48 -61.38 84.47
CA ARG A 228 39.43 -62.13 85.18
C ARG A 228 38.23 -61.27 85.56
N ASN A 229 38.47 -60.02 85.95
CA ASN A 229 37.40 -59.14 86.42
C ASN A 229 36.56 -58.61 85.26
N ILE A 230 37.21 -58.14 84.18
CA ILE A 230 36.53 -57.65 82.98
C ILE A 230 35.69 -58.75 82.33
N ARG A 231 36.24 -59.97 82.16
CA ARG A 231 35.47 -61.10 81.60
C ARG A 231 34.29 -61.51 82.47
N SER A 232 34.44 -61.47 83.80
CA SER A 232 33.35 -61.75 84.72
C SER A 232 32.26 -60.68 84.59
N PHE A 233 32.64 -59.42 84.47
CA PHE A 233 31.71 -58.32 84.28
C PHE A 233 30.97 -58.39 82.94
N GLU A 234 31.69 -58.67 81.86
CA GLU A 234 31.12 -58.87 80.51
C GLU A 234 30.15 -60.06 80.49
N ALA A 235 30.50 -61.17 81.15
CA ALA A 235 29.64 -62.35 81.23
C ALA A 235 28.33 -62.09 82.01
N VAL A 236 28.39 -61.33 83.10
CA VAL A 236 27.22 -61.04 83.94
C VAL A 236 26.33 -59.96 83.30
N THR A 237 26.92 -58.89 82.77
CA THR A 237 26.16 -57.78 82.16
C THR A 237 25.73 -58.06 80.70
N GLY A 238 26.45 -58.93 80.00
CA GLY A 238 26.27 -59.18 78.56
C GLY A 238 26.63 -57.97 77.70
N CYS A 239 27.48 -57.07 78.20
CA CYS A 239 28.04 -55.93 77.47
C CYS A 239 29.57 -56.06 77.42
N ASP A 240 30.17 -55.68 76.29
CA ASP A 240 31.63 -55.74 76.12
C ASP A 240 32.27 -54.48 76.69
N ILE A 241 33.38 -54.64 77.40
CA ILE A 241 34.15 -53.52 77.94
C ILE A 241 35.41 -53.35 77.08
N ILE A 242 35.49 -52.23 76.37
CA ILE A 242 36.63 -51.87 75.55
C ILE A 242 37.54 -50.95 76.38
N VAL A 243 38.73 -51.47 76.68
CA VAL A 243 39.82 -50.73 77.32
C VAL A 243 40.85 -50.39 76.26
N ASP A 244 40.93 -49.12 75.88
CA ASP A 244 41.85 -48.62 74.86
C ASP A 244 42.90 -47.65 75.48
N ASP A 245 43.78 -47.09 74.66
CA ASP A 245 44.81 -46.10 75.02
C ASP A 245 44.25 -44.75 75.48
N THR A 246 42.92 -44.62 75.60
CA THR A 246 42.29 -43.42 76.17
C THR A 246 42.59 -43.34 77.67
N PRO A 247 43.27 -42.27 78.14
CA PRO A 247 43.52 -42.09 79.57
C PRO A 247 42.20 -41.82 80.31
N ASP A 248 42.11 -42.34 81.54
CA ASP A 248 41.02 -42.06 82.49
C ASP A 248 39.59 -42.41 82.01
N ALA A 249 39.42 -43.29 81.02
CA ALA A 249 38.09 -43.74 80.58
C ALA A 249 38.07 -45.18 80.05
N VAL A 250 36.89 -45.80 80.14
CA VAL A 250 36.59 -47.12 79.58
C VAL A 250 35.27 -47.04 78.83
N VAL A 251 35.17 -47.75 77.70
CA VAL A 251 33.99 -47.74 76.84
C VAL A 251 33.21 -49.04 77.03
N ILE A 252 31.92 -48.93 77.31
CA ILE A 252 30.99 -50.06 77.35
C ILE A 252 30.28 -50.10 75.99
N SER A 253 30.44 -51.21 75.26
CA SER A 253 29.78 -51.48 74.00
C SER A 253 28.69 -52.52 74.19
N GLY A 254 27.50 -52.25 73.67
CA GLY A 254 26.37 -53.17 73.78
C GLY A 254 25.21 -52.73 72.90
N PHE A 255 24.54 -53.70 72.27
CA PHE A 255 23.40 -53.45 71.39
C PHE A 255 22.10 -53.14 72.14
N ASP A 256 22.00 -53.50 73.41
CA ASP A 256 20.83 -53.25 74.26
C ASP A 256 21.07 -52.03 75.16
N PRO A 257 20.35 -50.91 74.96
CA PRO A 257 20.54 -49.69 75.72
C PRO A 257 20.23 -49.87 77.22
N PHE A 258 19.30 -50.77 77.59
CA PHE A 258 18.99 -51.02 79.00
C PHE A 258 20.12 -51.76 79.69
N ARG A 259 20.64 -52.82 79.06
CA ARG A 259 21.79 -53.57 79.62
C ARG A 259 23.03 -52.70 79.74
N ARG A 260 23.27 -51.84 78.74
CA ARG A 260 24.41 -50.92 78.74
C ARG A 260 24.31 -49.88 79.85
N GLU A 261 23.12 -49.37 80.16
CA GLU A 261 22.95 -48.42 81.27
C GLU A 261 23.06 -49.10 82.63
N ILE A 262 22.56 -50.35 82.76
CA ILE A 262 22.77 -51.18 83.95
C ILE A 262 24.27 -51.45 84.14
N ALA A 263 24.98 -51.84 83.08
CA ALA A 263 26.42 -52.06 83.10
C ALA A 263 27.18 -50.79 83.48
N LYS A 264 26.84 -49.64 82.91
CA LYS A 264 27.43 -48.34 83.28
C LYS A 264 27.24 -48.04 84.76
N THR A 265 26.00 -48.14 85.26
CA THR A 265 25.66 -47.86 86.65
C THR A 265 26.37 -48.83 87.61
N ALA A 266 26.44 -50.11 87.25
CA ALA A 266 27.14 -51.13 88.03
C ALA A 266 28.64 -50.86 88.08
N LEU A 267 29.25 -50.47 86.96
CA LEU A 267 30.67 -50.13 86.89
C LEU A 267 30.99 -48.88 87.73
N GLU A 268 30.17 -47.83 87.65
CA GLU A 268 30.32 -46.62 88.48
C GLU A 268 30.23 -46.91 89.98
N ARG A 269 29.32 -47.82 90.38
CA ARG A 269 29.18 -48.28 91.77
C ARG A 269 30.40 -49.09 92.23
N LEU A 270 30.87 -50.02 91.41
CA LEU A 270 32.09 -50.79 91.67
C LEU A 270 33.33 -49.90 91.78
N ILE A 271 33.41 -48.86 90.96
CA ILE A 271 34.49 -47.87 91.02
C ILE A 271 34.43 -47.10 92.34
N SER A 272 33.23 -46.69 92.76
CA SER A 272 33.01 -45.95 94.00
C SER A 272 33.35 -46.77 95.26
N ASP A 273 33.08 -48.09 95.25
CA ASP A 273 33.44 -49.02 96.34
C ASP A 273 34.93 -49.41 96.32
N GLY A 274 35.59 -49.33 95.15
CA GLY A 274 37.03 -49.56 95.00
C GLY A 274 37.46 -51.03 95.07
N ARG A 275 36.51 -51.96 95.25
CA ARG A 275 36.73 -53.42 95.31
C ARG A 275 36.07 -54.10 94.11
N ILE A 276 36.89 -54.55 93.17
CA ILE A 276 36.41 -55.21 91.94
C ILE A 276 36.93 -56.65 91.94
N HIS A 277 36.03 -57.60 92.17
CA HIS A 277 36.28 -59.04 92.06
C HIS A 277 34.99 -59.77 91.67
N PRO A 278 35.05 -60.98 91.09
CA PRO A 278 33.90 -61.65 90.47
C PRO A 278 32.66 -61.72 91.38
N THR A 279 32.83 -62.13 92.64
CA THR A 279 31.72 -62.24 93.61
C THR A 279 31.00 -60.93 93.87
N LYS A 280 31.70 -59.78 93.83
CA LYS A 280 31.08 -58.46 94.06
C LYS A 280 30.37 -57.95 92.81
N ILE A 281 30.89 -58.30 91.64
CA ILE A 281 30.27 -57.97 90.34
C ILE A 281 28.89 -58.63 90.23
N GLU A 282 28.79 -59.91 90.58
CA GLU A 282 27.51 -60.65 90.62
C GLU A 282 26.51 -60.12 91.66
N GLU A 283 26.97 -59.44 92.71
CA GLU A 283 26.09 -58.87 93.75
C GLU A 283 25.50 -57.52 93.34
N ILE A 284 26.24 -56.74 92.55
CA ILE A 284 25.88 -55.36 92.18
C ILE A 284 25.06 -55.28 90.89
N VAL A 285 25.29 -56.20 89.95
CA VAL A 285 24.62 -56.29 88.64
C VAL A 285 23.32 -57.09 88.78
#